data_AF-A0A7V9MS50-F1
#
_entry.id   AF-A0A7V9MS50-F1
#
_cell.length_a   1.000
_cell.length_b   1.000
_cell.length_c   1.000
_cell.angle_alpha   90.00
_cell.angle_beta   90.00
_cell.angle_gamma   90.00
#
_symmetry.space_group_name_H-M   'P 1'
#
loop_
_entity.id
_entity.type
_entity.pdbx_description
1 polymer ?
#
loop_
_entity_poly.entity_id
_entity_poly.type
_entity_poly.pdbx_seq_one_letter_code
_entity_poly.pdbx_strand_id
1 'polypeptide(L)'
;LAFARMLDDAPESWTPERMLHYIEVDRYRGGECTGEYLSRLHYLEDWLTDNDRRGLVQDLTRTLGGKSVPHAAREMTVGWRHYRYLAANRALLRPLRSMEARVSDRPLYQIPKGRVPAIESRLRSGDIIGIVSRDGPRQFATSHVGLALRAEDGVLHFMHASAPHNYGKVVIDSRLSTYLNRYRSDSGILVARPLR
;
A
#
# COMPACT_ATOMS: atom_id res chain seq x y z
N LEU A 1 7.78 3.64 7.79
CA LEU A 1 6.74 3.64 8.84
C LEU A 1 7.31 3.14 10.16
N ALA A 2 7.70 1.87 10.29
CA ALA A 2 8.23 1.32 11.55
C ALA A 2 9.34 2.18 12.22
N PHE A 3 10.34 2.62 11.43
CA PHE A 3 11.40 3.48 11.96
C PHE A 3 10.88 4.83 12.46
N ALA A 4 9.95 5.45 11.74
CA ALA A 4 9.35 6.73 12.16
C ALA A 4 8.60 6.58 13.49
N ARG A 5 7.81 5.51 13.66
CA ARG A 5 7.13 5.21 14.93
C ARG A 5 8.11 5.00 16.08
N MET A 6 9.23 4.35 15.81
CA MET A 6 10.26 4.14 16.82
C MET A 6 10.87 5.46 17.29
N LEU A 7 10.99 6.46 16.42
CA LEU A 7 11.48 7.78 16.80
C LEU A 7 10.52 8.54 17.75
N ASP A 8 9.26 8.14 17.84
CA ASP A 8 8.32 8.70 18.82
C ASP A 8 8.49 8.10 20.22
N ASP A 9 9.18 6.95 20.33
CA ASP A 9 9.55 6.38 21.62
C ASP A 9 10.78 7.09 22.20
N ALA A 10 10.97 6.94 23.51
CA ALA A 10 12.17 7.41 24.18
C ALA A 10 13.44 6.76 23.57
N PRO A 11 14.55 7.50 23.40
CA PRO A 11 15.77 6.99 22.75
C PRO A 11 16.33 5.70 23.35
N GLU A 12 16.14 5.48 24.65
CA GLU A 12 16.55 4.27 25.37
C GLU A 12 15.81 3.01 24.88
N SER A 13 14.65 3.20 24.22
CA SER A 13 13.83 2.13 23.65
C SER A 13 14.16 1.84 22.18
N TRP A 14 15.12 2.55 21.57
CA TRP A 14 15.51 2.36 20.17
C TRP A 14 16.38 1.11 20.00
N THR A 15 15.78 -0.06 20.20
CA THR A 15 16.43 -1.36 20.06
C THR A 15 16.02 -2.07 18.76
N PRO A 16 16.82 -3.03 18.27
CA PRO A 16 16.41 -3.90 17.16
C PRO A 16 15.06 -4.58 17.40
N GLU A 17 14.77 -5.02 18.63
CA GLU A 17 13.51 -5.67 19.01
C GLU A 17 12.33 -4.71 18.87
N ARG A 18 12.52 -3.43 19.25
CA ARG A 18 11.49 -2.41 19.08
C ARG A 18 11.21 -2.11 17.61
N MET A 19 12.26 -2.04 16.79
CA MET A 19 12.10 -1.90 15.34
C MET A 19 11.36 -3.10 14.73
N LEU A 20 11.71 -4.33 15.14
CA LEU A 20 11.04 -5.55 14.71
C LEU A 20 9.57 -5.57 15.14
N HIS A 21 9.26 -5.14 16.36
CA HIS A 21 7.89 -4.99 16.85
C HIS A 21 7.07 -4.05 15.95
N TYR A 22 7.60 -2.88 15.58
CA TYR A 22 6.88 -1.99 14.67
C TYR A 22 6.76 -2.52 13.24
N ILE A 23 7.75 -3.29 12.76
CA ILE A 23 7.62 -4.01 11.49
C ILE A 23 6.48 -5.03 11.59
N GLU A 24 6.38 -5.76 12.69
CA GLU A 24 5.35 -6.77 12.91
C GLU A 24 3.95 -6.13 12.95
N VAL A 25 3.81 -5.11 13.79
CA VAL A 25 2.58 -4.32 13.98
C VAL A 25 2.03 -3.80 12.65
N ASP A 26 2.89 -3.38 11.72
CA ASP A 26 2.51 -2.82 10.43
C ASP A 26 2.22 -3.89 9.37
N ARG A 27 3.04 -4.96 9.32
CA ARG A 27 3.08 -5.91 8.21
C ARG A 27 2.12 -7.09 8.33
N TYR A 28 1.70 -7.45 9.53
CA TYR A 28 0.89 -8.63 9.78
C TYR A 28 -0.52 -8.27 10.24
N ARG A 29 -1.49 -9.10 9.83
CA ARG A 29 -2.90 -8.89 10.12
C ARG A 29 -3.12 -8.92 11.64
N GLY A 30 -3.79 -7.91 12.18
CA GLY A 30 -3.96 -7.80 13.62
C GLY A 30 -2.69 -7.40 14.38
N GLY A 31 -1.56 -7.28 13.68
CA GLY A 31 -0.27 -6.89 14.25
C GLY A 31 0.51 -8.03 14.86
N GLU A 32 0.20 -9.26 14.46
CA GLU A 32 0.78 -10.48 15.01
C GLU A 32 1.31 -11.36 13.88
N CYS A 33 2.61 -11.64 13.93
CA CYS A 33 3.28 -12.58 13.04
C CYS A 33 3.16 -13.98 13.62
N THR A 34 2.19 -14.76 13.13
CA THR A 34 1.99 -16.14 13.60
C THR A 34 3.00 -17.15 12.99
N GLY A 35 3.99 -16.67 12.25
CA GLY A 35 4.90 -17.50 11.44
C GLY A 35 4.27 -18.04 10.14
N GLU A 36 2.95 -17.95 9.99
CA GLU A 36 2.23 -18.44 8.81
C GLU A 36 2.32 -17.46 7.64
N TYR A 37 2.47 -17.98 6.42
CA TYR A 37 2.59 -17.14 5.20
C TYR A 37 1.41 -16.18 5.01
N LEU A 38 0.20 -16.61 5.38
CA LEU A 38 -1.03 -15.84 5.20
C LEU A 38 -1.38 -14.92 6.40
N SER A 39 -0.56 -14.91 7.45
CA SER A 39 -0.65 -13.88 8.50
C SER A 39 -0.24 -12.50 7.98
N ARG A 40 0.63 -12.46 6.96
CA ARG A 40 1.09 -11.24 6.31
C ARG A 40 -0.02 -10.58 5.48
N LEU A 41 -0.09 -9.26 5.53
CA LEU A 41 -0.95 -8.44 4.68
C LEU A 41 -0.28 -8.30 3.29
N HIS A 42 -0.66 -9.15 2.34
CA HIS A 42 -0.05 -9.15 0.99
C HIS A 42 -0.66 -8.13 0.02
N TYR A 43 -1.91 -7.75 0.26
CA TYR A 43 -2.67 -6.81 -0.56
C TYR A 43 -2.68 -5.44 0.12
N LEU A 44 -2.29 -4.36 -0.58
CA LEU A 44 -2.07 -3.05 0.06
C LEU A 44 -3.39 -2.43 0.56
N GLU A 45 -4.50 -2.66 -0.15
CA GLU A 45 -5.83 -2.24 0.31
C GLU A 45 -6.28 -2.99 1.56
N ASP A 46 -5.82 -4.24 1.73
CA ASP A 46 -6.04 -5.01 2.96
C ASP A 46 -5.14 -4.52 4.10
N TRP A 47 -3.88 -4.18 3.78
CA TRP A 47 -2.97 -3.52 4.70
C TRP A 47 -3.54 -2.20 5.21
N LEU A 48 -4.07 -1.37 4.31
CA LEU A 48 -4.71 -0.10 4.64
C LEU A 48 -5.89 -0.32 5.59
N THR A 49 -6.79 -1.24 5.25
CA THR A 49 -7.98 -1.51 6.06
C THR A 49 -7.63 -2.02 7.46
N ASP A 50 -6.65 -2.93 7.58
CA ASP A 50 -6.25 -3.47 8.88
C ASP A 50 -5.57 -2.40 9.75
N ASN A 51 -4.64 -1.63 9.17
CA ASN A 51 -3.91 -0.59 9.87
C ASN A 51 -4.80 0.62 10.24
N ASP A 52 -5.78 0.96 9.41
CA ASP A 52 -6.78 2.01 9.71
C ASP A 52 -7.67 1.60 10.89
N ARG A 53 -8.22 0.38 10.85
CA ARG A 53 -9.00 -0.20 11.94
C ARG A 53 -8.24 -0.22 13.27
N ARG A 54 -6.92 -0.39 13.22
CA ARG A 54 -6.04 -0.44 14.39
C ARG A 54 -5.48 0.92 14.80
N GLY A 55 -5.86 2.00 14.12
CA GLY A 55 -5.45 3.36 14.45
C GLY A 55 -3.97 3.65 14.19
N LEU A 56 -3.34 2.89 13.29
CA LEU A 56 -1.94 3.11 12.88
C LEU A 56 -1.85 4.11 11.73
N VAL A 57 -2.82 4.08 10.84
CA VAL A 57 -2.98 5.05 9.76
C VAL A 57 -4.43 5.53 9.72
N GLN A 58 -4.68 6.57 8.94
CA GLN A 58 -6.01 7.04 8.58
C GLN A 58 -6.19 6.90 7.08
N ASP A 59 -7.22 6.18 6.62
CA ASP A 59 -7.61 6.17 5.21
C ASP A 59 -8.28 7.51 4.83
N LEU A 60 -7.56 8.30 4.04
CA LEU A 60 -8.03 9.59 3.55
C LEU A 60 -8.75 9.49 2.21
N THR A 61 -8.68 8.35 1.53
CA THR A 61 -9.10 8.17 0.14
C THR A 61 -10.52 8.69 -0.10
N ARG A 62 -11.46 8.33 0.78
CA ARG A 62 -12.88 8.75 0.67
C ARG A 62 -13.06 10.24 0.92
N THR A 63 -12.46 10.76 1.99
CA THR A 63 -12.55 12.19 2.36
C THR A 63 -11.93 13.11 1.31
N LEU A 64 -10.96 12.61 0.54
CA LEU A 64 -10.32 13.33 -0.55
C LEU A 64 -11.09 13.23 -1.89
N GLY A 65 -12.29 12.63 -1.90
CA GLY A 65 -13.15 12.53 -3.08
C GLY A 65 -12.97 11.25 -3.89
N GLY A 66 -12.43 10.19 -3.26
CA GLY A 66 -12.32 8.87 -3.85
C GLY A 66 -13.67 8.24 -4.15
N LYS A 67 -13.71 7.39 -5.18
CA LYS A 67 -14.89 6.62 -5.59
C LYS A 67 -14.60 5.12 -5.50
N SER A 68 -15.63 4.34 -5.23
CA SER A 68 -15.51 2.88 -5.27
C SER A 68 -15.31 2.40 -6.71
N VAL A 69 -14.50 1.36 -6.87
CA VAL A 69 -14.29 0.63 -8.12
C VAL A 69 -14.45 -0.87 -7.91
N PRO A 70 -14.80 -1.64 -8.97
CA PRO A 70 -14.87 -3.09 -8.87
C PRO A 70 -13.52 -3.68 -8.45
N HIS A 71 -13.54 -4.47 -7.39
CA HIS A 71 -12.35 -5.00 -6.75
C HIS A 71 -12.23 -6.50 -7.01
N ALA A 72 -11.01 -6.98 -7.27
CA ALA A 72 -10.72 -8.40 -7.27
C ALA A 72 -9.28 -8.67 -6.85
N ALA A 73 -9.07 -8.92 -5.56
CA ALA A 73 -7.85 -9.53 -5.07
C ALA A 73 -7.87 -11.02 -5.48
N ARG A 74 -7.08 -11.38 -6.50
CA ARG A 74 -6.95 -12.76 -6.98
C ARG A 74 -5.58 -13.08 -7.56
N GLU A 75 -4.70 -12.08 -7.59
CA GLU A 75 -3.45 -12.11 -8.34
C GLU A 75 -2.54 -13.24 -7.81
N MET A 76 -2.45 -13.41 -6.50
CA MET A 76 -1.60 -14.45 -5.92
C MET A 76 -2.14 -15.86 -6.18
N THR A 77 -3.46 -16.09 -6.09
CA THR A 77 -4.03 -17.40 -6.43
C THR A 77 -3.91 -17.72 -7.92
N VAL A 78 -4.05 -16.73 -8.80
CA VAL A 78 -3.89 -16.91 -10.25
C VAL A 78 -2.41 -17.14 -10.59
N GLY A 79 -1.52 -16.32 -10.05
CA GLY A 79 -0.07 -16.32 -10.29
C GLY A 79 0.73 -17.22 -9.35
N TRP A 80 0.09 -18.15 -8.63
CA TRP A 80 0.70 -18.88 -7.51
C TRP A 80 2.07 -19.51 -7.78
N ARG A 81 2.36 -19.88 -9.03
CA ARG A 81 3.64 -20.45 -9.46
C ARG A 81 4.81 -19.47 -9.31
N HIS A 82 4.56 -18.16 -9.32
CA HIS A 82 5.55 -17.12 -9.15
C HIS A 82 5.89 -16.83 -7.68
N TYR A 83 5.09 -17.40 -6.75
CA TYR A 83 5.25 -17.18 -5.31
C TYR A 83 5.92 -18.40 -4.68
N ARG A 84 7.20 -18.27 -4.29
CA ARG A 84 8.02 -19.37 -3.73
C ARG A 84 7.27 -20.24 -2.70
N TYR A 85 6.57 -19.62 -1.75
CA TYR A 85 5.84 -20.33 -0.69
C TYR A 85 4.58 -21.05 -1.21
N LEU A 86 3.85 -20.45 -2.17
CA LEU A 86 2.66 -21.08 -2.76
C LEU A 86 3.05 -22.21 -3.72
N ALA A 87 4.14 -22.02 -4.47
CA ALA A 87 4.70 -23.03 -5.35
C ALA A 87 5.19 -24.26 -4.57
N ALA A 88 5.85 -24.03 -3.43
CA ALA A 88 6.33 -25.09 -2.55
C ALA A 88 5.22 -25.75 -1.71
N ASN A 89 4.15 -25.01 -1.37
CA ASN A 89 3.06 -25.52 -0.53
C ASN A 89 1.68 -25.18 -1.12
N ARG A 90 1.15 -26.09 -1.94
CA ARG A 90 -0.17 -25.94 -2.57
C ARG A 90 -1.33 -25.96 -1.59
N ALA A 91 -1.14 -26.45 -0.34
CA ALA A 91 -2.18 -26.40 0.67
C ALA A 91 -2.55 -24.96 1.06
N LEU A 92 -1.66 -23.98 0.82
CA LEU A 92 -1.92 -22.56 1.03
C LEU A 92 -2.94 -21.96 0.04
N LEU A 93 -3.21 -22.60 -1.10
CA LEU A 93 -4.06 -22.03 -2.15
C LEU A 93 -5.54 -21.91 -1.74
N ARG A 94 -6.05 -22.88 -0.97
CA ARG A 94 -7.44 -22.84 -0.46
C ARG A 94 -7.66 -21.71 0.57
N PRO A 95 -6.84 -21.59 1.64
CA PRO A 95 -6.98 -20.48 2.56
C PRO A 95 -6.64 -19.12 1.92
N LEU A 96 -5.70 -19.07 0.97
CA LEU A 96 -5.40 -17.87 0.20
C LEU A 96 -6.63 -17.39 -0.60
N ARG A 97 -7.29 -18.29 -1.34
CA ARG A 97 -8.53 -17.96 -2.07
C ARG A 97 -9.63 -17.44 -1.14
N SER A 98 -9.72 -18.00 0.06
CA SER A 98 -10.69 -17.57 1.07
C SER A 98 -10.36 -16.17 1.61
N MET A 99 -9.07 -15.88 1.81
CA MET A 99 -8.59 -14.54 2.17
C MET A 99 -8.86 -13.53 1.05
N GLU A 100 -8.51 -13.86 -0.19
CA GLU A 100 -8.75 -13.06 -1.39
C GLU A 100 -10.24 -12.73 -1.60
N ALA A 101 -11.13 -13.69 -1.33
CA ALA A 101 -12.57 -13.46 -1.36
C ALA A 101 -13.00 -12.40 -0.32
N ARG A 102 -12.51 -12.50 0.93
CA ARG A 102 -12.78 -11.48 1.98
C ARG A 102 -12.21 -10.12 1.63
N VAL A 103 -11.04 -10.09 0.99
CA VAL A 103 -10.43 -8.82 0.53
C VAL A 103 -11.28 -8.18 -0.55
N SER A 104 -11.74 -8.99 -1.52
CA SER A 104 -12.56 -8.57 -2.66
C SER A 104 -13.99 -8.16 -2.29
N ASP A 105 -14.54 -8.69 -1.19
CA ASP A 105 -15.87 -8.34 -0.69
C ASP A 105 -15.96 -6.88 -0.21
N ARG A 106 -14.81 -6.28 0.11
CA ARG A 106 -14.73 -4.86 0.48
C ARG A 106 -14.58 -3.99 -0.76
N PRO A 107 -15.26 -2.84 -0.80
CA PRO A 107 -15.08 -1.87 -1.88
C PRO A 107 -13.66 -1.33 -1.88
N LEU A 108 -12.98 -1.40 -3.03
CA LEU A 108 -11.75 -0.65 -3.26
C LEU A 108 -12.12 0.78 -3.63
N TYR A 109 -11.65 1.75 -2.84
CA TYR A 109 -11.77 3.16 -3.17
C TYR A 109 -10.50 3.67 -3.85
N GLN A 110 -10.67 4.56 -4.81
CA GLN A 110 -9.56 5.32 -5.38
C GLN A 110 -9.95 6.75 -5.70
N ILE A 111 -8.99 7.65 -5.59
CA ILE A 111 -9.02 8.97 -6.22
C ILE A 111 -8.61 8.76 -7.68
N PRO A 112 -9.48 8.97 -8.67
CA PRO A 112 -9.14 8.78 -10.07
C PRO A 112 -7.95 9.66 -10.46
N LYS A 113 -7.02 9.15 -11.28
CA LYS A 113 -5.77 9.88 -11.59
C LYS A 113 -5.99 11.28 -12.16
N GLY A 114 -7.04 11.50 -12.94
CA GLY A 114 -7.41 12.82 -13.46
C GLY A 114 -7.90 13.83 -12.41
N ARG A 115 -8.25 13.36 -11.19
CA ARG A 115 -8.62 14.19 -10.05
C ARG A 115 -7.47 14.43 -9.08
N VAL A 116 -6.36 13.70 -9.21
CA VAL A 116 -5.21 13.84 -8.31
C VAL A 116 -4.63 15.26 -8.29
N PRO A 117 -4.43 15.96 -9.44
CA PRO A 117 -3.92 17.33 -9.43
C PRO A 117 -4.69 18.30 -8.51
N ALA A 118 -6.02 18.15 -8.44
CA ALA A 118 -6.88 19.03 -7.64
C ALA A 118 -6.78 18.77 -6.13
N ILE A 119 -6.15 17.66 -5.71
CA ILE A 119 -6.07 17.27 -4.30
C ILE A 119 -4.63 17.29 -3.77
N GLU A 120 -3.62 17.52 -4.62
CA GLU A 120 -2.20 17.53 -4.24
C GLU A 120 -1.89 18.57 -3.15
N SER A 121 -2.61 19.69 -3.09
CA SER A 121 -2.45 20.71 -2.03
C SER A 121 -2.92 20.22 -0.66
N ARG A 122 -3.77 19.19 -0.61
CA ARG A 122 -4.29 18.59 0.64
C ARG A 122 -3.45 17.41 1.13
N LEU A 123 -2.54 16.91 0.28
CA LEU A 123 -1.57 15.88 0.63
C LEU A 123 -0.34 16.48 1.33
N ARG A 124 0.24 15.70 2.23
CA ARG A 124 1.38 16.09 3.07
C ARG A 124 2.56 15.15 2.82
N SER A 125 3.77 15.65 3.09
CA SER A 125 4.95 14.79 3.15
C SER A 125 4.71 13.67 4.17
N GLY A 126 5.01 12.44 3.77
CA GLY A 126 4.78 11.25 4.60
C GLY A 126 3.42 10.58 4.40
N ASP A 127 2.47 11.19 3.67
CA ASP A 127 1.27 10.48 3.24
C ASP A 127 1.67 9.27 2.38
N ILE A 128 1.11 8.11 2.68
CA ILE A 128 1.33 6.87 1.94
C ILE A 128 0.41 6.88 0.73
N ILE A 129 1.01 6.67 -0.44
CA ILE A 129 0.30 6.68 -1.72
C ILE A 129 0.36 5.26 -2.30
N GLY A 130 -0.81 4.62 -2.37
CA GLY A 130 -0.97 3.35 -3.06
C GLY A 130 -1.48 3.58 -4.48
N ILE A 131 -0.76 3.09 -5.48
CA ILE A 131 -1.15 3.18 -6.88
C ILE A 131 -2.19 2.10 -7.16
N VAL A 132 -3.36 2.50 -7.66
CA VAL A 132 -4.43 1.60 -8.08
C VAL A 132 -4.42 1.46 -9.60
N SER A 133 -4.28 0.23 -10.07
CA SER A 133 -4.19 -0.13 -11.48
C SER A 133 -5.35 -1.00 -11.91
N ARG A 134 -5.62 -1.01 -13.22
CA ARG A 134 -6.55 -1.97 -13.83
C ARG A 134 -5.92 -3.36 -13.83
N ASP A 135 -6.63 -4.33 -13.26
CA ASP A 135 -6.33 -5.77 -13.34
C ASP A 135 -7.36 -6.42 -14.28
N GLY A 136 -6.97 -6.61 -15.55
CA GLY A 136 -7.88 -7.07 -16.59
C GLY A 136 -8.92 -6.01 -17.02
N PRO A 137 -10.06 -6.43 -17.62
CA PRO A 137 -10.95 -5.51 -18.34
C PRO A 137 -11.84 -4.65 -17.43
N ARG A 138 -12.13 -5.10 -16.20
CA ARG A 138 -13.13 -4.45 -15.32
C ARG A 138 -12.75 -4.35 -13.86
N GLN A 139 -11.64 -4.96 -13.45
CA GLN A 139 -11.25 -5.04 -12.04
C GLN A 139 -10.04 -4.15 -11.77
N PHE A 140 -9.88 -3.81 -10.50
CA PHE A 140 -8.85 -2.92 -10.01
C PHE A 140 -8.18 -3.55 -8.79
N ALA A 141 -6.88 -3.31 -8.67
CA ALA A 141 -6.06 -3.75 -7.55
C ALA A 141 -4.92 -2.74 -7.34
N THR A 142 -4.31 -2.76 -6.16
CA THR A 142 -3.10 -1.97 -5.92
C THR A 142 -1.90 -2.63 -6.59
N SER A 143 -1.05 -1.84 -7.24
CA SER A 143 0.11 -2.35 -7.97
C SER A 143 1.45 -1.81 -7.47
N HIS A 144 1.45 -0.69 -6.73
CA HIS A 144 2.67 -0.06 -6.25
C HIS A 144 2.39 0.83 -5.04
N VAL A 145 3.43 1.16 -4.28
CA VAL A 145 3.33 2.03 -3.11
C VAL A 145 4.55 2.92 -2.98
N GLY A 146 4.34 4.11 -2.45
CA GLY A 146 5.40 5.03 -2.06
C GLY A 146 4.88 6.08 -1.09
N LEU A 147 5.66 7.13 -0.90
CA LEU A 147 5.34 8.26 -0.04
C LEU A 147 5.19 9.52 -0.88
N ALA A 148 4.23 10.36 -0.51
CA ALA A 148 4.20 11.74 -0.95
C ALA A 148 5.35 12.49 -0.27
N LEU A 149 6.09 13.29 -1.05
CA LEU A 149 7.13 14.16 -0.55
C LEU A 149 6.97 15.53 -1.19
N ARG A 150 6.65 16.54 -0.39
CA ARG A 150 6.68 17.92 -0.84
C ARG A 150 8.13 18.41 -0.78
N ALA A 151 8.72 18.65 -1.95
CA ALA A 151 10.08 19.16 -2.07
C ALA A 151 10.12 20.68 -1.79
N GLU A 152 11.33 21.24 -1.72
CA GLU A 152 11.56 22.67 -1.43
C GLU A 152 10.92 23.60 -2.47
N ASP A 153 10.73 23.13 -3.70
CA ASP A 153 10.02 23.84 -4.77
C ASP A 153 8.49 23.87 -4.59
N GLY A 154 7.98 23.28 -3.51
CA GLY A 154 6.56 23.18 -3.19
C GLY A 154 5.80 22.08 -3.94
N VAL A 155 6.45 21.38 -4.87
CA VAL A 155 5.84 20.32 -5.68
C VAL A 155 5.73 19.04 -4.86
N LEU A 156 4.59 18.35 -5.00
CA LEU A 156 4.37 17.05 -4.37
C LEU A 156 4.89 15.92 -5.27
N HIS A 157 6.06 15.40 -4.94
CA HIS A 157 6.71 14.30 -5.63
C HIS A 157 6.27 12.94 -5.08
N PHE A 158 6.44 11.90 -5.91
CA PHE A 158 6.26 10.52 -5.49
C PHE A 158 7.63 9.89 -5.17
N MET A 159 7.89 9.63 -3.89
CA MET A 159 9.10 8.97 -3.43
C MET A 159 8.84 7.46 -3.28
N HIS A 160 9.53 6.63 -4.04
CA HIS A 160 9.24 5.19 -4.09
C HIS A 160 10.47 4.34 -4.41
N ALA A 161 10.40 3.06 -4.06
CA ALA A 161 11.39 2.06 -4.46
C ALA A 161 11.14 1.65 -5.92
N SER A 162 12.03 2.07 -6.82
CA SER A 162 11.90 1.78 -8.25
C SER A 162 12.46 0.41 -8.57
N ALA A 163 11.73 -0.36 -9.39
CA ALA A 163 12.14 -1.68 -9.83
C ALA A 163 13.53 -1.68 -10.50
N PRO A 164 14.28 -2.80 -10.47
CA PRO A 164 15.62 -2.90 -11.07
C PRO A 164 15.69 -2.52 -12.55
N HIS A 165 14.65 -2.84 -13.34
CA HIS A 165 14.58 -2.51 -14.76
C HIS A 165 14.31 -1.02 -15.03
N ASN A 166 14.02 -0.23 -14.00
CA ASN A 166 13.85 1.21 -14.07
C ASN A 166 15.07 1.91 -13.45
N TYR A 167 15.09 2.11 -12.13
CA TYR A 167 16.21 2.77 -11.44
C TYR A 167 16.94 1.89 -10.42
N GLY A 168 16.32 0.80 -9.94
CA GLY A 168 16.92 -0.12 -8.97
C GLY A 168 17.25 0.47 -7.59
N LYS A 169 16.67 1.62 -7.23
CA LYS A 169 16.87 2.32 -5.96
C LYS A 169 15.65 3.14 -5.57
N VAL A 170 15.66 3.65 -4.33
CA VAL A 170 14.67 4.67 -3.92
C VAL A 170 14.94 5.95 -4.69
N VAL A 171 13.88 6.53 -5.26
CA VAL A 171 13.94 7.78 -6.03
C VAL A 171 12.86 8.74 -5.55
N ILE A 172 13.15 10.04 -5.63
CA ILE A 172 12.14 11.10 -5.63
C ILE A 172 11.80 11.32 -7.10
N ASP A 173 10.72 10.68 -7.55
CA ASP A 173 10.29 10.73 -8.96
C ASP A 173 9.58 12.06 -9.24
N SER A 174 9.07 12.27 -10.45
CA SER A 174 8.27 13.43 -10.84
C SER A 174 7.08 13.70 -9.90
N ARG A 175 6.45 14.87 -10.08
CA ARG A 175 5.17 15.20 -9.43
C ARG A 175 4.22 14.00 -9.47
N LEU A 176 3.53 13.73 -8.37
CA LEU A 176 2.67 12.56 -8.22
C LEU A 176 1.67 12.42 -9.38
N SER A 177 0.98 13.49 -9.77
CA SER A 177 0.08 13.46 -10.92
C SER A 177 0.77 13.13 -12.24
N THR A 178 2.01 13.57 -12.44
CA THR A 178 2.79 13.29 -13.64
C THR A 178 3.19 11.82 -13.68
N TYR A 179 3.67 11.28 -12.56
CA TYR A 179 3.99 9.85 -12.41
C TYR A 179 2.79 8.96 -12.78
N LEU A 180 1.60 9.25 -12.23
CA LEU A 180 0.37 8.47 -12.50
C LEU A 180 -0.07 8.46 -13.97
N ASN A 181 0.38 9.43 -14.76
CA ASN A 181 0.06 9.50 -16.18
C ASN A 181 1.12 8.81 -17.07
N ARG A 182 2.25 8.36 -16.49
CA ARG A 182 3.27 7.60 -17.21
C ARG A 182 2.75 6.24 -17.68
N TYR A 183 1.97 5.57 -16.85
CA TYR A 183 1.43 4.23 -17.17
C TYR A 183 -0.07 4.30 -17.47
N ARG A 184 -0.46 3.65 -18.57
CA ARG A 184 -1.87 3.61 -18.98
C ARG A 184 -2.71 2.82 -17.97
N SER A 185 -2.16 1.74 -17.42
CA SER A 185 -2.80 0.83 -16.44
C SER A 185 -3.23 1.55 -15.17
N ASP A 186 -2.41 2.50 -14.72
CA ASP A 186 -2.68 3.30 -13.52
C ASP A 186 -3.98 4.05 -13.70
N SER A 187 -4.84 3.93 -12.69
CA SER A 187 -6.20 4.44 -12.72
C SER A 187 -6.48 5.48 -11.64
N GLY A 188 -5.70 5.46 -10.56
CA GLY A 188 -5.86 6.36 -9.44
C GLY A 188 -4.94 6.01 -8.28
N ILE A 189 -5.24 6.59 -7.13
CA ILE A 189 -4.52 6.35 -5.88
C ILE A 189 -5.48 6.08 -4.72
N LEU A 190 -5.01 5.31 -3.75
CA LEU A 190 -5.47 5.39 -2.37
C LEU A 190 -4.45 6.18 -1.55
N VAL A 191 -4.92 6.78 -0.46
CA VAL A 191 -4.11 7.67 0.39
C VAL A 191 -4.31 7.30 1.84
N ALA A 192 -3.22 7.02 2.54
CA ALA A 192 -3.21 6.79 3.98
C ALA A 192 -2.29 7.79 4.67
N ARG A 193 -2.68 8.28 5.84
CA ARG A 193 -1.83 9.16 6.67
C ARG A 193 -1.43 8.44 7.96
N PRO A 194 -0.14 8.31 8.28
CA PRO A 194 0.29 7.79 9.58
C PRO A 194 -0.26 8.66 10.73
N LEU A 195 -0.76 8.02 11.80
CA LEU A 195 -1.35 8.70 12.97
C LEU A 195 -0.42 8.77 14.19
N ARG A 196 0.66 8.00 14.15
CA ARG A 196 1.77 7.98 15.09
C ARG A 196 2.99 7.82 14.20
#